data_AF-A0A973JKX6-F1
#
_entry.id   AF-A0A973JKX6-F1
#
_cell.length_a   1.000
_cell.length_b   1.000
_cell.length_c   1.000
_cell.angle_alpha   90.00
_cell.angle_beta   90.00
_cell.angle_gamma   90.00
#
_symmetry.space_group_name_H-M   'P 1'
#
loop_
_entity.id
_entity.type
_entity.pdbx_description
1 polymer ?
#
loop_
_entity_poly.entity_id
_entity_poly.type
_entity_poly.pdbx_seq_one_letter_code
_entity_poly.pdbx_strand_id
1 'polypeptide(L)'
;MIGIVSHPEDLHTREVVRHLDALGAGSVLIDTARFPVDVALTTTQDTGDGWTADWVEAGAATSAADLRVMWWRRPQPFVLHPEVTSPQDRGFSHGECAAAVAGLWSCLDAHWVNDPDRDEAASRKMWQLQVAARLGLRVPRTCMTNDPERAKAFVAAQPGGAIFKSFSATP
;
A
#
# COMPACT_ATOMS: atom_id res chain seq x y z
N MET A 1 12.61 13.46 -9.05
CA MET A 1 12.54 12.03 -9.41
C MET A 1 11.20 11.48 -8.96
N ILE A 2 10.66 10.46 -9.64
CA ILE A 2 9.37 9.82 -9.32
C ILE A 2 9.65 8.47 -8.64
N GLY A 3 9.12 8.25 -7.44
CA GLY A 3 9.13 6.94 -6.79
C GLY A 3 7.88 6.15 -7.15
N ILE A 4 8.03 4.87 -7.50
CA ILE A 4 6.93 3.97 -7.82
C ILE A 4 6.92 2.86 -6.77
N VAL A 5 5.98 2.89 -5.84
CA VAL A 5 5.85 1.81 -4.84
C VAL A 5 5.15 0.65 -5.50
N SER A 6 5.87 -0.37 -5.96
CA SER A 6 5.35 -1.53 -6.70
C SER A 6 6.38 -2.65 -6.81
N HIS A 7 6.15 -3.63 -7.68
CA HIS A 7 7.07 -4.74 -7.97
C HIS A 7 7.31 -4.90 -9.48
N PRO A 8 8.42 -5.51 -9.92
CA PRO A 8 8.85 -5.49 -11.33
C PRO A 8 7.92 -6.27 -12.28
N GLU A 9 7.15 -7.23 -11.76
CA GLU A 9 6.20 -8.03 -12.54
C GLU A 9 4.84 -7.35 -12.74
N ASP A 10 4.55 -6.21 -12.09
CA ASP A 10 3.31 -5.47 -12.33
C ASP A 10 3.32 -4.87 -13.74
N LEU A 11 2.42 -5.37 -14.59
CA LEU A 11 2.25 -4.91 -15.98
C LEU A 11 2.00 -3.39 -16.05
N HIS A 12 1.31 -2.81 -15.07
CA HIS A 12 1.04 -1.37 -15.09
C HIS A 12 2.29 -0.56 -14.77
N THR A 13 3.10 -1.05 -13.83
CA THR A 13 4.40 -0.45 -13.51
C THR A 13 5.30 -0.44 -14.73
N ARG A 14 5.39 -1.55 -15.47
CA ARG A 14 6.16 -1.64 -16.71
C ARG A 14 5.71 -0.62 -17.77
N GLU A 15 4.39 -0.49 -17.98
CA GLU A 15 3.87 0.47 -18.96
C GLU A 15 4.08 1.93 -18.52
N VAL A 16 3.87 2.25 -17.25
CA VAL A 16 4.09 3.61 -16.74
C VAL A 16 5.55 4.00 -16.82
N VAL A 17 6.49 3.12 -16.43
CA VAL A 17 7.94 3.37 -16.58
C VAL A 17 8.27 3.63 -18.04
N ARG A 18 7.79 2.79 -18.98
CA ARG A 18 8.01 3.01 -20.42
C ARG A 18 7.53 4.39 -20.89
N HIS A 19 6.40 4.88 -20.36
CA HIS A 19 5.90 6.21 -20.68
C HIS A 19 6.72 7.33 -20.05
N LEU A 20 7.17 7.17 -18.80
CA LEU A 20 8.05 8.13 -18.13
C LEU A 20 9.41 8.25 -18.84
N ASP A 21 9.99 7.12 -19.23
CA ASP A 21 11.23 7.06 -20.00
C ASP A 21 11.09 7.79 -21.34
N ALA A 22 9.99 7.54 -22.07
CA ALA A 22 9.70 8.22 -23.34
C ALA A 22 9.53 9.75 -23.18
N LEU A 23 9.18 10.22 -21.98
CA LEU A 23 9.08 11.63 -21.63
C LEU A 23 10.38 12.20 -21.03
N GLY A 24 11.42 11.38 -20.86
CA GLY A 24 12.67 11.77 -20.20
C GLY A 24 12.53 12.03 -18.69
N ALA A 25 11.48 11.50 -18.06
CA ALA A 25 11.24 11.65 -16.63
C ALA A 25 11.92 10.52 -15.84
N GLY A 26 12.83 10.87 -14.93
CA GLY A 26 13.51 9.88 -14.08
C GLY A 26 12.56 9.27 -13.04
N SER A 27 12.47 7.94 -13.02
CA SER A 27 11.72 7.16 -12.04
C SER A 27 12.55 6.06 -11.39
N VAL A 28 12.17 5.70 -10.16
CA VAL A 28 12.76 4.58 -9.40
C VAL A 28 11.66 3.68 -8.88
N LEU A 29 11.85 2.36 -9.04
CA LEU A 29 10.96 1.36 -8.46
C LEU A 29 11.31 1.14 -7.00
N ILE A 30 10.32 1.16 -6.13
CA ILE A 30 10.47 0.92 -4.69
C ILE A 30 9.62 -0.31 -4.34
N ASP A 31 10.28 -1.46 -4.29
CA ASP A 31 9.64 -2.73 -3.92
C ASP A 31 9.81 -3.00 -2.43
N THR A 32 8.70 -2.89 -1.70
CA THR A 32 8.67 -3.09 -0.24
C THR A 32 8.93 -4.54 0.16
N ALA A 33 8.78 -5.54 -0.72
CA ALA A 33 9.16 -6.92 -0.40
C ALA A 33 10.66 -7.09 -0.22
N ARG A 34 11.46 -6.22 -0.87
CA ARG A 34 12.93 -6.24 -0.80
C ARG A 34 13.43 -5.71 0.55
N PHE A 35 12.65 -4.89 1.22
CA PHE A 35 12.92 -4.47 2.59
C PHE A 35 12.37 -5.51 3.60
N PRO A 36 13.14 -5.96 4.60
CA PRO A 36 14.45 -5.46 5.04
C PRO A 36 15.67 -6.27 4.56
N VAL A 37 15.48 -7.30 3.71
CA VAL A 37 16.56 -8.27 3.41
C VAL A 37 17.54 -7.75 2.37
N ASP A 38 17.04 -7.20 1.27
CA ASP A 38 17.84 -6.74 0.12
C ASP A 38 18.01 -5.21 0.10
N VAL A 39 17.20 -4.50 0.90
CA VAL A 39 17.19 -3.04 1.02
C VAL A 39 17.59 -2.66 2.44
N ALA A 40 18.54 -1.72 2.54
CA ALA A 40 18.79 -0.98 3.77
C ALA A 40 18.08 0.39 3.69
N LEU A 41 17.21 0.67 4.66
CA LEU A 41 16.65 2.00 4.90
C LEU A 41 17.43 2.65 6.05
N THR A 42 18.01 3.82 5.78
CA THR A 42 18.63 4.65 6.81
C THR A 42 18.02 6.04 6.77
N THR A 43 17.55 6.53 7.91
CA THR A 43 17.10 7.92 8.06
C THR A 43 17.89 8.58 9.17
N THR A 44 18.36 9.79 8.95
CA THR A 44 19.05 10.59 9.96
C THR A 44 18.33 11.90 10.15
N GLN A 45 18.06 12.26 11.41
CA GLN A 45 17.61 13.59 11.81
C GLN A 45 18.76 14.23 12.58
N ASP A 46 19.31 15.31 12.04
CA ASP A 46 20.40 16.04 12.69
C ASP A 46 19.85 17.09 13.68
N THR A 47 20.73 17.61 14.55
CA THR A 47 20.41 18.75 15.41
C THR A 47 20.29 20.02 14.55
N GLY A 48 19.08 20.28 14.05
CA GLY A 48 18.72 21.37 13.13
C GLY A 48 17.64 20.92 12.14
N ASP A 49 17.56 21.58 10.98
CA ASP A 49 16.58 21.25 9.93
C ASP A 49 17.09 20.17 8.93
N GLY A 50 18.24 19.55 9.21
CA GLY A 50 18.83 18.51 8.37
C GLY A 50 18.14 17.17 8.56
N TRP A 51 17.54 16.64 7.49
CA TRP A 51 16.99 15.28 7.44
C TRP A 51 17.45 14.57 6.17
N THR A 52 17.86 13.31 6.31
CA THR A 52 18.21 12.44 5.19
C THR A 52 17.45 11.14 5.25
N ALA A 53 17.20 10.55 4.08
CA ALA A 53 16.64 9.22 3.95
C ALA A 53 17.25 8.51 2.75
N ASP A 54 18.00 7.46 3.02
CA ASP A 54 18.67 6.64 2.02
C ASP A 54 17.96 5.29 1.92
N TRP A 55 17.51 4.95 0.71
CA TRP A 55 17.02 3.64 0.33
C TRP A 55 18.07 2.98 -0.54
N VAL A 56 18.80 2.01 0.02
CA VAL A 56 19.98 1.41 -0.61
C VAL A 56 19.68 -0.05 -1.00
N GLU A 57 19.76 -0.35 -2.29
CA GLU A 57 19.63 -1.70 -2.83
C GLU A 57 20.86 -2.05 -3.67
N ALA A 58 21.48 -3.21 -3.41
CA ALA A 58 22.67 -3.69 -4.13
C ALA A 58 23.81 -2.64 -4.25
N GLY A 59 23.95 -1.76 -3.24
CA GLY A 59 24.96 -0.69 -3.21
C GLY A 59 24.58 0.58 -3.96
N ALA A 60 23.44 0.62 -4.65
CA ALA A 60 22.90 1.82 -5.26
C ALA A 60 21.99 2.55 -4.26
N ALA A 61 22.37 3.77 -3.87
CA ALA A 61 21.59 4.60 -2.96
C ALA A 61 20.61 5.48 -3.74
N THR A 62 19.34 5.43 -3.32
CA THR A 62 18.32 6.41 -3.70
C THR A 62 18.07 7.32 -2.51
N SER A 63 18.31 8.62 -2.67
CA SER A 63 17.86 9.63 -1.71
C SER A 63 16.33 9.69 -1.77
N ALA A 64 15.66 9.02 -0.82
CA ALA A 64 14.21 9.03 -0.71
C ALA A 64 13.69 10.45 -0.44
N ALA A 65 14.49 11.27 0.23
CA ALA A 65 14.23 12.69 0.44
C ALA A 65 14.15 13.51 -0.87
N ASP A 66 14.72 13.02 -1.98
CA ASP A 66 14.70 13.68 -3.29
C ASP A 66 13.54 13.25 -4.20
N LEU A 67 12.70 12.33 -3.72
CA LEU A 67 11.47 11.94 -4.40
C LEU A 67 10.44 13.06 -4.25
N ARG A 68 9.94 13.56 -5.39
CA ARG A 68 8.98 14.69 -5.42
C ARG A 68 7.58 14.24 -5.77
N VAL A 69 7.45 13.05 -6.35
CA VAL A 69 6.18 12.41 -6.69
C VAL A 69 6.29 10.94 -6.34
N MET A 70 5.25 10.41 -5.71
CA MET A 70 5.15 9.02 -5.30
C MET A 70 3.90 8.39 -5.90
N TRP A 71 4.06 7.33 -6.68
CA TRP A 71 2.94 6.54 -7.18
C TRP A 71 2.75 5.32 -6.28
N TRP A 72 1.66 5.32 -5.49
CA TRP A 72 1.29 4.24 -4.60
C TRP A 72 0.57 3.13 -5.38
N ARG A 73 1.28 2.03 -5.65
CA ARG A 73 0.80 1.02 -6.61
C ARG A 73 1.20 -0.41 -6.25
N ARG A 74 0.32 -1.12 -5.55
CA ARG A 74 0.56 -2.52 -5.15
C ARG A 74 1.83 -2.65 -4.30
N PRO A 75 1.89 -2.01 -3.13
CA PRO A 75 2.92 -2.32 -2.15
C PRO A 75 2.92 -3.84 -1.88
N GLN A 76 4.10 -4.44 -1.80
CA GLN A 76 4.25 -5.86 -1.52
C GLN A 76 4.43 -6.11 -0.02
N PRO A 77 3.99 -7.27 0.50
CA PRO A 77 4.30 -7.66 1.88
C PRO A 77 5.81 -7.72 2.11
N PHE A 78 6.28 -7.25 3.26
CA PHE A 78 7.68 -7.37 3.67
C PHE A 78 8.10 -8.84 3.75
N VAL A 79 9.21 -9.19 3.09
CA VAL A 79 9.79 -10.54 3.15
C VAL A 79 10.88 -10.54 4.20
N LEU A 80 10.60 -11.19 5.33
CA LEU A 80 11.55 -11.33 6.43
C LEU A 80 12.60 -12.42 6.13
N HIS A 81 13.80 -12.27 6.69
CA HIS A 81 14.85 -13.27 6.60
C HIS A 81 14.34 -14.65 7.08
N PRO A 82 14.66 -15.76 6.37
CA PRO A 82 14.13 -17.09 6.69
C PRO A 82 14.54 -17.60 8.08
N GLU A 83 15.62 -17.08 8.65
CA GLU A 83 16.05 -17.43 10.01
C GLU A 83 15.13 -16.86 11.11
N VAL A 84 14.31 -15.85 10.81
CA VAL A 84 13.26 -15.37 11.70
C VAL A 84 12.08 -16.34 11.63
N THR A 85 12.14 -17.38 12.46
CA THR A 85 11.22 -18.54 12.40
C THR A 85 10.10 -18.47 13.43
N SER A 86 10.34 -17.87 14.60
CA SER A 86 9.35 -17.72 15.67
C SER A 86 8.15 -16.88 15.21
N PRO A 87 6.90 -17.33 15.38
CA PRO A 87 5.72 -16.53 15.03
C PRO A 87 5.68 -15.15 15.71
N GLN A 88 6.15 -15.09 16.96
CA GLN A 88 6.21 -13.83 17.72
C GLN A 88 7.23 -12.87 17.08
N ASP A 89 8.44 -13.34 16.79
CA ASP A 89 9.50 -12.51 16.22
C ASP A 89 9.16 -12.09 14.79
N ARG A 90 8.49 -12.95 14.02
CA ARG A 90 7.96 -12.60 12.69
C ARG A 90 6.90 -11.51 12.78
N GLY A 91 5.96 -11.62 13.72
CA GLY A 91 4.94 -10.61 13.96
C GLY A 91 5.56 -9.26 14.35
N PHE A 92 6.49 -9.28 15.29
CA PHE A 92 7.24 -8.09 15.72
C PHE A 92 8.01 -7.48 14.55
N SER A 93 8.84 -8.26 13.85
CA SER A 93 9.67 -7.77 12.74
C SER A 93 8.83 -7.19 11.60
N HIS A 94 7.70 -7.82 11.26
CA HIS A 94 6.80 -7.28 10.25
C HIS A 94 6.16 -5.96 10.69
N GLY A 95 5.77 -5.86 11.97
CA GLY A 95 5.27 -4.61 12.57
C GLY A 95 6.30 -3.47 12.51
N GLU A 96 7.55 -3.76 12.87
CA GLU A 96 8.66 -2.79 12.80
C GLU A 96 8.94 -2.36 11.36
N CYS A 97 8.90 -3.29 10.40
CA CYS A 97 9.06 -2.95 8.99
C CYS A 97 7.95 -2.01 8.50
N ALA A 98 6.70 -2.32 8.86
CA ALA A 98 5.55 -1.48 8.52
C ALA A 98 5.65 -0.09 9.15
N ALA A 99 6.05 -0.01 10.42
CA ALA A 99 6.21 1.25 11.13
C ALA A 99 7.32 2.11 10.53
N ALA A 100 8.49 1.52 10.23
CA ALA A 100 9.62 2.24 9.62
C ALA A 100 9.25 2.81 8.24
N VAL A 101 8.64 2.00 7.38
CA VAL A 101 8.27 2.40 6.02
C VAL A 101 7.10 3.41 6.03
N ALA A 102 6.10 3.24 6.89
CA ALA A 102 5.04 4.24 7.05
C ALA A 102 5.58 5.57 7.59
N GLY A 103 6.55 5.52 8.52
CA GLY A 103 7.25 6.71 9.01
C GLY A 103 8.01 7.42 7.90
N LEU A 104 8.75 6.69 7.06
CA LEU A 104 9.40 7.24 5.88
C LEU A 104 8.39 7.97 4.97
N TRP A 105 7.29 7.31 4.61
CA TRP A 105 6.25 7.91 3.75
C TRP A 105 5.68 9.20 4.31
N SER A 106 5.48 9.27 5.62
CA SER A 106 4.95 10.44 6.32
C SER A 106 5.93 11.62 6.32
N CYS A 107 7.24 11.35 6.22
CA CYS A 107 8.28 12.37 6.17
C CYS A 107 8.58 12.87 4.76
N LEU A 108 8.11 12.18 3.70
CA LEU A 108 8.37 12.60 2.33
C LEU A 108 7.55 13.84 1.96
N ASP A 109 8.23 14.93 1.58
CA ASP A 109 7.62 16.07 0.90
C ASP A 109 7.40 15.75 -0.60
N ALA A 110 6.48 14.82 -0.85
CA ALA A 110 6.17 14.33 -2.19
C ALA A 110 4.68 14.43 -2.50
N HIS A 111 4.36 14.65 -3.77
CA HIS A 111 2.99 14.54 -4.25
C HIS A 111 2.62 13.05 -4.44
N TRP A 112 1.62 12.58 -3.69
CA TRP A 112 1.20 11.19 -3.70
C TRP A 112 0.02 10.91 -4.64
N VAL A 113 0.15 9.85 -5.43
CA VAL A 113 -0.89 9.32 -6.33
C VAL A 113 -1.11 7.84 -5.98
N ASN A 114 -2.04 7.45 -5.13
CA ASN A 114 -2.68 8.29 -4.13
C ASN A 114 -1.84 8.27 -2.83
N ASP A 115 -2.18 9.16 -1.91
CA ASP A 115 -1.69 9.12 -0.54
C ASP A 115 -2.07 7.77 0.13
N PRO A 116 -1.13 7.05 0.76
CA PRO A 116 -1.35 5.70 1.27
C PRO A 116 -2.40 5.63 2.37
N ASP A 117 -2.46 6.62 3.26
CA ASP A 117 -3.44 6.67 4.35
C ASP A 117 -4.84 6.96 3.84
N ARG A 118 -4.94 7.84 2.83
CA ARG A 118 -6.23 8.11 2.16
C ARG A 118 -6.70 6.93 1.34
N ASP A 119 -5.79 6.20 0.69
CA ASP A 119 -6.11 4.97 -0.05
C ASP A 119 -6.65 3.89 0.90
N GLU A 120 -6.00 3.69 2.05
CA GLU A 120 -6.46 2.76 3.08
C GLU A 120 -7.82 3.17 3.66
N ALA A 121 -8.03 4.46 3.91
CA ALA A 121 -9.35 4.94 4.31
C ALA A 121 -10.41 4.64 3.24
N ALA A 122 -10.08 4.87 1.97
CA ALA A 122 -10.93 4.60 0.82
C ALA A 122 -11.20 3.11 0.59
N SER A 123 -10.35 2.20 1.07
CA SER A 123 -10.52 0.74 0.91
C SER A 123 -11.73 0.17 1.69
N ARG A 124 -12.22 0.91 2.70
CA ARG A 124 -13.30 0.49 3.60
C ARG A 124 -14.64 0.38 2.88
N LYS A 125 -14.98 -0.83 2.42
CA LYS A 125 -16.22 -1.14 1.65
C LYS A 125 -17.52 -0.63 2.28
N MET A 126 -17.65 -0.70 3.61
CA MET A 126 -18.82 -0.14 4.32
C MET A 126 -18.94 1.37 4.08
N TRP A 127 -17.81 2.08 4.20
CA TRP A 127 -17.73 3.52 4.01
C TRP A 127 -17.98 3.90 2.55
N GLN A 128 -17.38 3.17 1.60
CA GLN A 128 -17.63 3.36 0.16
C GLN A 128 -19.13 3.31 -0.17
N LEU A 129 -19.84 2.28 0.31
CA LEU A 129 -21.29 2.13 0.05
C LEU A 129 -22.11 3.25 0.69
N GLN A 130 -21.76 3.67 1.91
CA GLN A 130 -22.43 4.76 2.61
C GLN A 130 -22.25 6.10 1.89
N VAL A 131 -21.02 6.43 1.50
CA VAL A 131 -20.72 7.68 0.77
C VAL A 131 -21.40 7.69 -0.60
N ALA A 132 -21.30 6.60 -1.36
CA ALA A 132 -21.95 6.48 -2.66
C ALA A 132 -23.48 6.69 -2.57
N ALA A 133 -24.15 6.05 -1.61
CA ALA A 133 -25.58 6.21 -1.39
C ALA A 133 -25.96 7.66 -1.02
N ARG A 134 -25.19 8.31 -0.14
CA ARG A 134 -25.42 9.71 0.27
C ARG A 134 -25.26 10.70 -0.89
N LEU A 135 -24.37 10.39 -1.84
CA LEU A 135 -24.17 11.18 -3.05
C LEU A 135 -25.18 10.86 -4.16
N GLY A 136 -26.17 10.00 -3.90
CA GLY A 136 -27.22 9.65 -4.87
C GLY A 136 -26.82 8.59 -5.90
N LEU A 137 -25.67 7.93 -5.73
CA LEU A 137 -25.30 6.79 -6.56
C LEU A 137 -26.14 5.57 -6.18
N ARG A 138 -26.54 4.78 -7.19
CA ARG A 138 -27.20 3.50 -6.95
C ARG A 138 -26.19 2.52 -6.35
N VAL A 139 -26.50 2.00 -5.17
CA VAL A 139 -25.73 0.94 -4.50
C VAL A 139 -26.57 -0.33 -4.36
N PRO A 140 -25.97 -1.54 -4.43
CA PRO A 140 -26.71 -2.77 -4.19
C PRO A 140 -27.14 -2.87 -2.72
N ARG A 141 -28.31 -3.50 -2.47
CA ARG A 141 -28.65 -3.94 -1.11
C ARG A 141 -27.54 -4.87 -0.65
N THR A 142 -26.91 -4.52 0.48
CA THR A 142 -25.73 -5.23 0.97
C THR A 142 -25.87 -5.48 2.46
N CYS A 143 -25.67 -6.72 2.88
CA CYS A 143 -25.53 -7.12 4.28
C CYS A 143 -24.08 -7.50 4.54
N MET A 144 -23.52 -6.98 5.63
CA MET A 144 -22.19 -7.28 6.12
C MET A 144 -22.36 -7.68 7.58
N THR A 145 -22.18 -8.95 7.90
CA THR A 145 -22.56 -9.51 9.21
C THR A 145 -21.66 -10.69 9.58
N ASN A 146 -21.40 -10.86 10.88
CA ASN A 146 -20.86 -12.08 11.47
C ASN A 146 -21.95 -12.93 12.17
N ASP A 147 -23.21 -12.48 12.15
CA ASP A 147 -24.39 -13.21 12.63
C ASP A 147 -24.99 -14.07 11.49
N PRO A 148 -24.96 -15.42 11.61
CA PRO A 148 -25.48 -16.33 10.60
C PRO A 148 -26.98 -16.20 10.34
N GLU A 149 -27.78 -15.89 11.36
CA GLU A 149 -29.24 -15.78 11.22
C GLU A 149 -29.61 -14.52 10.44
N ARG A 150 -28.90 -13.41 10.69
CA ARG A 150 -29.03 -12.19 9.87
C ARG A 150 -28.62 -12.41 8.42
N ALA A 151 -27.56 -13.18 8.17
CA ALA A 151 -27.14 -13.53 6.82
C ALA A 151 -28.23 -14.35 6.09
N LYS A 152 -28.75 -15.40 6.72
CA LYS A 152 -29.84 -16.23 6.17
C LYS A 152 -31.09 -15.39 5.85
N ALA A 153 -31.51 -14.55 6.80
CA ALA A 153 -32.66 -13.67 6.61
C ALA A 153 -32.46 -12.69 5.44
N PHE A 154 -31.25 -12.12 5.30
CA PHE A 154 -30.95 -11.22 4.18
C PHE A 154 -31.05 -11.92 2.82
N VAL A 155 -30.50 -13.14 2.71
CA VAL A 155 -30.54 -13.93 1.47
C VAL A 155 -31.98 -14.29 1.11
N ALA A 156 -32.76 -14.79 2.06
CA ALA A 156 -34.17 -15.15 1.84
C ALA A 156 -35.04 -13.96 1.37
N ALA A 157 -34.65 -12.74 1.74
CA ALA A 157 -35.35 -11.51 1.35
C ALA A 157 -34.96 -10.97 -0.05
N GLN A 158 -34.09 -11.63 -0.82
CA GLN A 158 -33.72 -11.21 -2.18
C GLN A 158 -34.39 -12.08 -3.25
N PRO A 159 -35.31 -11.52 -4.08
CA PRO A 159 -36.03 -12.29 -5.10
C PRO A 159 -35.14 -12.98 -6.16
N GLY A 160 -33.99 -12.39 -6.48
CA GLY A 160 -33.02 -12.93 -7.45
C GLY A 160 -31.86 -13.69 -6.81
N GLY A 161 -31.94 -13.99 -5.52
CA GLY A 161 -30.81 -14.50 -4.74
C GLY A 161 -29.79 -13.43 -4.35
N ALA A 162 -28.70 -13.85 -3.72
CA ALA A 162 -27.62 -13.00 -3.25
C ALA A 162 -26.26 -13.59 -3.61
N ILE A 163 -25.26 -12.72 -3.76
CA ILE A 163 -23.86 -13.11 -3.89
C ILE A 163 -23.11 -12.81 -2.59
N PHE A 164 -22.03 -13.55 -2.33
CA PHE A 164 -21.13 -13.32 -1.21
C PHE A 164 -19.75 -12.89 -1.70
N LYS A 165 -19.08 -12.03 -0.91
CA LYS A 165 -17.68 -11.63 -1.11
C LYS A 165 -17.02 -11.31 0.22
N SER A 166 -15.72 -11.56 0.33
CA SER A 166 -14.87 -11.13 1.45
C SER A 166 -14.65 -9.60 1.44
N PHE A 167 -14.20 -9.08 2.59
CA PHE A 167 -13.88 -7.65 2.75
C PHE A 167 -12.59 -7.25 2.05
N SER A 168 -11.54 -8.05 2.15
CA SER A 168 -10.35 -7.96 1.33
C SER A 168 -10.52 -8.85 0.10
N ALA A 169 -9.98 -8.45 -1.05
CA ALA A 169 -9.61 -9.46 -2.04
C ALA A 169 -8.53 -10.32 -1.38
N THR A 170 -8.57 -11.65 -1.56
CA THR A 170 -7.49 -12.52 -1.08
C THR A 170 -6.15 -11.94 -1.54
N PRO A 171 -5.14 -11.81 -0.66
CA PRO A 171 -3.82 -11.34 -1.05
C PRO A 171 -3.25 -12.18 -2.21
#